data_AF-A0A7W0Z8Y6-F1
#
_entry.id   AF-A0A7W0Z8Y6-F1
#
_cell.length_a   1.000
_cell.length_b   1.000
_cell.length_c   1.000
_cell.angle_alpha   90.00
_cell.angle_beta   90.00
_cell.angle_gamma   90.00
#
_symmetry.space_group_name_H-M   'P 1'
#
loop_
_entity.id
_entity.type
_entity.pdbx_description
1 polymer ?
#
loop_
_entity_poly.entity_id
_entity_poly.type
_entity_poly.pdbx_seq_one_letter_code
_entity_poly.pdbx_strand_id
1 'polypeptide(L)' 'MPRRGSSTERRRGKLLVAVRGLSGHSYPAGTIVSLTGRGAAVDAWVGGEWVPLQWWEFAEASPHLG' A
#
# COMPACT_ATOMS: atom_id res chain seq x y z
N MET A 1 28.30 5.22 -16.59
CA MET A 1 26.87 5.56 -16.39
C MET A 1 26.44 5.09 -15.02
N PRO A 2 26.11 5.96 -14.05
CA PRO A 2 25.45 5.50 -12.84
C PRO A 2 24.00 5.17 -13.20
N ARG A 3 23.57 3.91 -12.99
CA ARG A 3 22.14 3.56 -13.02
C ARG A 3 21.47 4.38 -11.92
N ARG A 4 20.61 5.31 -12.35
CA ARG A 4 19.75 6.15 -11.52
C ARG A 4 19.28 5.35 -10.30
N GLY A 5 19.66 5.84 -9.11
CA GLY A 5 19.36 5.18 -7.84
C GLY A 5 17.90 4.76 -7.78
N SER A 6 17.66 3.50 -7.43
CA SER A 6 16.35 3.07 -6.96
C SER A 6 16.06 3.88 -5.71
N SER A 7 15.30 4.97 -5.86
CA SER A 7 14.66 5.63 -4.73
C SER A 7 13.96 4.53 -3.93
N THR A 8 14.45 4.24 -2.73
CA THR A 8 13.82 3.34 -1.76
C THR A 8 12.60 4.01 -1.13
N GLU A 9 11.92 4.88 -1.87
CA GLU A 9 10.65 5.42 -1.45
C GLU A 9 9.63 4.28 -1.55
N ARG A 10 9.29 3.72 -0.38
CA ARG A 10 8.19 2.77 -0.26
C ARG A 10 6.95 3.43 -0.85
N ARG A 11 6.44 2.87 -1.95
CA ARG A 11 5.19 3.30 -2.59
C ARG A 11 4.09 3.33 -1.53
N ARG A 12 3.41 4.45 -1.39
CA ARG A 12 2.31 4.61 -0.44
C ARG A 12 0.98 4.43 -1.15
N GLY A 13 0.01 3.88 -0.44
CA GLY A 13 -1.36 3.79 -0.90
C GLY A 13 -2.34 4.24 0.18
N LYS A 14 -3.59 4.39 -0.23
CA LYS A 14 -4.73 4.63 0.64
C LYS A 14 -5.74 3.51 0.43
N LEU A 15 -6.22 2.92 1.52
CA LEU A 15 -7.30 1.93 1.45
C LEU A 15 -8.59 2.59 0.94
N LEU A 16 -9.28 1.95 0.02
CA LEU A 16 -10.57 2.40 -0.51
C LEU A 16 -11.75 1.79 0.26
N VAL A 17 -11.54 0.61 0.84
CA VAL A 17 -12.51 -0.11 1.68
C VAL A 17 -11.88 -0.49 3.01
N ALA A 18 -12.69 -0.92 3.97
CA ALA A 18 -12.16 -1.52 5.19
C ALA A 18 -11.57 -2.90 4.87
N VAL A 19 -10.37 -3.20 5.40
CA VAL A 19 -9.67 -4.47 5.17
C VAL A 19 -9.31 -5.10 6.51
N ARG A 20 -9.52 -6.41 6.63
CA ARG A 20 -9.22 -7.16 7.84
C ARG A 20 -7.82 -7.77 7.78
N GLY A 21 -6.99 -7.45 8.75
CA GLY A 21 -5.68 -8.07 8.93
C GLY A 21 -5.77 -9.50 9.45
N LEU A 22 -4.65 -10.21 9.41
CA LEU A 22 -4.50 -11.56 9.97
C LEU A 22 -4.66 -11.57 11.49
N SER A 23 -4.33 -10.45 12.15
CA SER A 23 -4.60 -10.22 13.57
C SER A 23 -6.10 -10.17 13.91
N GLY A 24 -6.97 -10.08 12.90
CA GLY A 24 -8.39 -9.83 13.04
C GLY A 24 -8.75 -8.35 13.15
N HIS A 25 -7.77 -7.44 13.27
CA HIS A 25 -7.98 -6.00 13.27
C HIS A 25 -8.54 -5.53 11.92
N SER A 26 -9.52 -4.63 11.95
CA SER A 26 -10.09 -4.03 10.74
C SER A 26 -9.52 -2.63 10.53
N TYR A 27 -8.77 -2.43 9.45
CA TYR A 27 -8.24 -1.14 9.05
C TYR A 27 -9.30 -0.42 8.20
N PRO A 28 -9.77 0.78 8.60
CA PRO A 28 -10.84 1.47 7.90
C PRO A 28 -10.38 2.00 6.54
N ALA A 29 -11.36 2.27 5.67
CA ALA A 29 -11.13 3.03 4.44
C ALA A 29 -10.44 4.36 4.77
N GLY A 30 -9.49 4.74 3.92
CA GLY A 30 -8.69 5.93 4.08
C GLY A 30 -7.38 5.75 4.84
N THR A 31 -7.13 4.58 5.42
CA THR A 31 -5.85 4.24 6.05
C THR A 31 -4.71 4.29 5.03
N ILE A 32 -3.59 4.91 5.42
CA ILE A 32 -2.37 4.96 4.61
C ILE A 32 -1.55 3.70 4.85
N VAL A 33 -1.10 3.09 3.76
CA VAL A 33 -0.36 1.83 3.77
C VAL A 33 0.92 1.94 2.94
N SER A 34 1.92 1.11 3.24
CA SER A 34 3.10 0.95 2.37
C SER A 34 2.91 -0.26 1.45
N LEU A 35 2.96 -0.06 0.14
CA LEU A 35 2.73 -1.08 -0.86
C LEU A 35 4.03 -1.72 -1.34
N THR A 36 4.00 -3.03 -1.56
CA THR A 36 5.01 -3.80 -2.28
C THR A 36 4.34 -4.68 -3.34
N GLY A 37 5.05 -4.98 -4.43
CA GLY A 37 4.46 -5.64 -5.61
C GLY A 37 3.81 -4.67 -6.60
N ARG A 38 3.36 -5.17 -7.75
CA ARG A 38 2.75 -4.39 -8.85
C ARG A 38 1.65 -5.21 -9.53
N GLY A 39 0.74 -4.54 -10.21
CA GLY A 39 -0.31 -5.19 -11.02
C GLY A 39 -1.61 -5.36 -10.24
N ALA A 40 -2.33 -6.46 -10.52
CA ALA A 40 -3.69 -6.69 -10.02
C ALA A 40 -3.77 -7.06 -8.52
N ALA A 41 -2.65 -7.39 -7.90
CA ALA A 41 -2.53 -7.68 -6.48
C ALA A 41 -1.20 -7.10 -5.94
N VAL A 42 -1.24 -6.60 -4.71
CA VAL A 42 -0.09 -6.05 -3.99
C VAL A 42 -0.16 -6.48 -2.53
N ASP A 43 0.96 -6.45 -1.82
CA ASP A 43 0.97 -6.58 -0.36
C ASP A 43 1.11 -5.19 0.28
N ALA A 44 0.31 -4.94 1.31
CA ALA A 44 0.33 -3.71 2.08
C ALA A 44 0.84 -3.95 3.49
N TRP A 45 1.82 -3.14 3.92
CA TRP A 45 2.22 -3.08 5.32
C TRP A 45 1.42 -2.01 6.04
N VAL A 46 0.68 -2.42 7.07
CA VAL A 46 -0.19 -1.56 7.88
C VAL A 46 -0.26 -2.10 9.30
N GLY A 47 -0.19 -1.22 10.30
CA GLY A 47 -0.38 -1.62 11.71
C GLY A 47 0.58 -2.69 12.25
N GLY A 48 1.70 -2.96 11.59
CA GLY A 48 2.65 -4.00 11.99
C GLY A 48 2.42 -5.38 11.37
N GLU A 49 1.54 -5.48 10.37
CA GLU A 49 1.29 -6.72 9.63
C GLU A 49 1.24 -6.49 8.11
N TRP A 50 1.44 -7.58 7.35
CA TRP A 50 1.24 -7.62 5.91
C TRP A 50 -0.16 -8.08 5.58
N VAL A 51 -0.81 -7.36 4.68
CA VAL A 51 -2.17 -7.63 4.22
C VAL A 51 -2.18 -7.69 2.69
N PRO A 52 -2.62 -8.79 2.07
CA PRO A 52 -2.76 -8.86 0.61
C PRO A 52 -3.95 -7.98 0.19
N LEU A 53 -3.74 -7.15 -0.83
CA LEU A 53 -4.77 -6.27 -1.40
C LEU A 53 -5.00 -6.57 -2.88
N GLN A 54 -6.28 -6.55 -3.26
CA GLN A 54 -6.72 -6.55 -4.65
C GLN A 54 -6.68 -5.13 -5.22
N TRP A 55 -6.58 -5.01 -6.54
CA TRP A 55 -6.49 -3.72 -7.25
C TRP A 55 -7.63 -2.73 -6.95
N TRP A 56 -8.79 -3.21 -6.48
CA TRP A 56 -9.95 -2.37 -6.12
C TRP A 56 -9.98 -1.96 -4.64
N GLU A 57 -9.09 -2.50 -3.80
CA GLU A 57 -9.04 -2.22 -2.35
C GLU A 57 -8.13 -1.03 -1.99
N PHE A 58 -7.31 -0.56 -2.93
CA PHE A 58 -6.38 0.54 -2.69
C PHE A 58 -6.25 1.49 -3.90
N ALA A 59 -5.85 2.72 -3.60
CA ALA A 59 -5.32 3.64 -4.59
C ALA A 59 -3.87 4.00 -4.23
N GLU A 60 -2.97 3.97 -5.21
CA GLU A 60 -1.60 4.43 -5.02
C GLU A 60 -1.58 5.96 -4.87
N ALA A 61 -0.90 6.46 -3.84
CA ALA A 61 -0.72 7.89 -3.64
C ALA A 61 0.34 8.38 -4.63
N SER A 62 -0.03 9.30 -5.53
CA SER A 62 0.93 9.99 -6.37
C SER A 62 1.72 10.99 -5.52
N PRO A 63 3.07 11.00 -5.56
CA PRO A 63 3.90 11.90 -4.76
C PRO A 63 3.80 13.39 -5.13
N HIS A 64 2.85 13.78 -6.00
CA HIS A 64 2.74 15.12 -6.59
C HIS A 64 1.44 15.85 -6.28
N LEU A 65 0.58 15.31 -5.41
CA LEU A 65 -0.57 16.05 -4.86
C LEU A 65 -0.23 16.47 -3.44
N GLY A 66 0.57 17.54 -3.35
CA GLY A 66 0.84 18.32 -2.15
C GLY A 66 0.55 19.78 -2.44
#